data_AF-A0AAV8E2Z4-F1
#
_entry.id   AF-A0AAV8E2Z4-F1
#
_cell.length_a   1.000
_cell.length_b   1.000
_cell.length_c   1.000
_cell.angle_alpha   90.00
_cell.angle_beta   90.00
_cell.angle_gamma   90.00
#
_symmetry.space_group_name_H-M   'P 1'
#
loop_
_entity.id
_entity.type
_entity.pdbx_description
1 polymer ?
#
loop_
_entity_poly.entity_id
_entity_poly.type
_entity_poly.pdbx_seq_one_letter_code
_entity_poly.pdbx_strand_id
1 'polypeptide(L)'
;MGGTSYTCWPVVCYPLNPLPDTVMKRENMFLTLVIPGPDYPGRDIDVFLQPLIDELKELWSTRIDTYDVYLKENFKMKAALTWTVNDFSAYSVLSGWSTCGALACPCCMEITKAF
;
A
#
# COMPACT_ATOMS: atom_id res chain seq x y z
N MET A 1 -26.13 24.73 2.39
CA MET A 1 -25.06 24.03 3.12
C MET A 1 -23.89 23.87 2.16
N GLY A 2 -22.88 24.74 2.27
CA GLY A 2 -21.69 24.65 1.41
C GLY A 2 -20.83 23.50 1.87
N GLY A 3 -20.75 22.42 1.08
CA GLY A 3 -19.86 21.30 1.38
C GLY A 3 -18.42 21.75 1.20
N THR A 4 -17.66 21.82 2.29
CA THR A 4 -16.20 21.97 2.23
C THR A 4 -15.61 20.73 1.57
N SER A 5 -14.85 20.90 0.49
CA SER A 5 -14.14 19.81 -0.18
C SER A 5 -13.11 19.21 0.78
N TYR A 6 -13.30 17.94 1.14
CA TYR A 6 -12.32 17.17 1.92
C TYR A 6 -11.45 16.34 0.97
N THR A 7 -10.15 16.28 1.26
CA THR A 7 -9.15 15.52 0.50
C THR A 7 -8.45 14.54 1.41
N CYS A 8 -8.07 13.37 0.89
CA CYS A 8 -7.31 12.37 1.63
C CYS A 8 -6.37 11.59 0.71
N TRP A 9 -5.43 10.90 1.33
CA TRP A 9 -4.53 9.95 0.70
C TRP A 9 -4.95 8.53 1.11
N PRO A 10 -5.65 7.78 0.25
CA PRO A 10 -6.08 6.42 0.58
C PRO A 10 -4.94 5.42 0.42
N VAL A 11 -4.82 4.49 1.36
CA VAL A 11 -3.98 3.29 1.22
C VAL A 11 -4.90 2.12 0.94
N VAL A 12 -4.62 1.43 -0.16
CA VAL A 12 -5.48 0.39 -0.70
C VAL A 12 -4.68 -0.88 -0.89
N CYS A 13 -5.20 -1.98 -0.37
CA CYS A 13 -4.62 -3.30 -0.55
C CYS A 13 -5.52 -4.17 -1.43
N TYR A 14 -4.91 -5.00 -2.27
CA TYR A 14 -5.58 -6.00 -3.08
C TYR A 14 -5.06 -7.39 -2.72
N PRO A 15 -5.94 -8.37 -2.45
CA PRO A 15 -5.53 -9.75 -2.25
C PRO A 15 -5.09 -10.34 -3.58
N LEU A 16 -3.99 -11.09 -3.58
CA LEU A 16 -3.44 -11.70 -4.79
C LEU A 16 -3.85 -13.18 -4.98
N ASN A 17 -4.71 -13.70 -4.10
CA ASN A 17 -5.23 -15.07 -4.17
C ASN A 17 -6.23 -15.31 -5.33
N PRO A 18 -7.12 -14.36 -5.69
CA PRO A 18 -8.07 -14.56 -6.80
C PRO A 18 -7.40 -14.67 -8.17
N LEU A 19 -8.16 -15.09 -9.18
CA LEU A 19 -7.68 -15.15 -10.56
C LEU A 19 -7.21 -13.77 -11.06
N PRO A 20 -6.17 -13.69 -11.92
CA PRO A 20 -5.53 -12.43 -12.30
C PRO A 20 -6.48 -11.37 -12.88
N ASP A 21 -7.50 -11.79 -13.62
CA ASP A 21 -8.53 -10.92 -14.23
C ASP A 21 -9.50 -10.33 -13.20
N THR A 22 -9.49 -10.86 -11.97
CA THR A 22 -10.37 -10.44 -10.88
C THR A 22 -9.64 -9.65 -9.79
N VAL A 23 -8.31 -9.73 -9.69
CA VAL A 23 -7.52 -9.11 -8.61
C VAL A 23 -7.84 -7.62 -8.44
N MET A 24 -7.84 -6.84 -9.52
CA MET A 24 -8.02 -5.38 -9.48
C MET A 24 -9.49 -4.94 -9.52
N LYS A 25 -10.46 -5.85 -9.32
CA LYS A 25 -11.88 -5.49 -9.25
C LYS A 25 -12.18 -4.74 -7.96
N ARG A 26 -13.17 -3.85 -8.00
CA ARG A 26 -13.60 -3.04 -6.85
C ARG A 26 -14.00 -3.89 -5.63
N GLU A 27 -14.55 -5.07 -5.87
CA GLU A 27 -14.95 -6.02 -4.81
C GLU A 27 -13.75 -6.56 -4.00
N ASN A 28 -12.56 -6.55 -4.59
CA ASN A 28 -11.31 -7.01 -3.98
C ASN A 28 -10.47 -5.85 -3.43
N MET A 29 -11.02 -4.63 -3.41
CA MET A 29 -10.33 -3.43 -2.94
C MET A 29 -10.54 -3.26 -1.43
N PHE A 30 -9.48 -3.43 -0.64
CA PHE A 30 -9.49 -3.13 0.79
C PHE A 30 -8.94 -1.74 1.03
N LEU A 31 -9.81 -0.81 1.45
CA LEU A 31 -9.37 0.49 1.96
C LEU A 31 -8.82 0.30 3.37
N THR A 32 -7.50 0.18 3.49
CA THR A 32 -6.84 -0.17 4.76
C THR A 32 -6.56 1.06 5.61
N LEU A 33 -6.19 2.18 5.00
CA LEU A 33 -5.98 3.45 5.71
C LEU A 33 -6.53 4.63 4.91
N VAL A 34 -6.97 5.66 5.63
CA VAL A 34 -7.34 6.97 5.08
C VAL A 34 -6.51 8.02 5.79
N ILE A 35 -5.51 8.55 5.10
CA ILE A 35 -4.64 9.59 5.66
C ILE A 35 -5.26 10.95 5.34
N PRO A 36 -5.53 11.81 6.34
CA PRO A 36 -6.09 13.13 6.11
C PRO A 36 -5.21 13.97 5.18
N GLY A 37 -5.83 14.61 4.18
CA GLY A 37 -5.21 15.65 3.37
C GLY A 37 -5.65 17.05 3.83
N PRO A 38 -5.36 18.11 3.06
CA PRO A 38 -4.74 18.12 1.72
C PRO A 38 -3.23 17.96 1.73
N ASP A 39 -2.60 18.13 2.89
CA ASP A 39 -1.16 18.17 3.00
C ASP A 39 -0.55 16.81 2.62
N TYR A 40 0.62 16.89 1.99
CA TYR A 40 1.38 15.71 1.60
C TYR A 40 1.95 15.04 2.85
N PRO A 41 1.66 13.74 3.11
CA PRO A 41 2.12 13.06 4.31
C PRO A 41 3.64 12.97 4.41
N GLY A 42 4.35 12.98 3.26
CA GLY A 42 5.79 13.14 3.19
C GLY A 42 6.57 12.35 4.23
N ARG A 43 7.25 13.05 5.15
CA ARG A 43 8.10 12.43 6.17
C ARG A 43 7.34 11.64 7.24
N ASP A 44 6.05 11.87 7.40
CA ASP A 44 5.22 11.23 8.42
C ASP A 44 4.47 10.00 7.85
N ILE A 45 4.69 9.64 6.58
CA ILE A 45 4.00 8.50 5.95
C ILE A 45 4.24 7.19 6.71
N ASP A 46 5.42 7.02 7.30
CA ASP A 46 5.80 5.84 8.06
C ASP A 46 4.97 5.71 9.34
N VAL A 47 4.69 6.82 10.03
CA VAL A 47 3.80 6.89 11.19
C VAL A 47 2.39 6.49 10.79
N PHE A 48 1.88 7.00 9.66
CA PHE A 48 0.54 6.66 9.18
C PHE A 48 0.42 5.19 8.77
N LEU A 49 1.47 4.60 8.21
CA LEU A 49 1.49 3.21 7.76
C LEU A 49 1.72 2.22 8.91
N GLN A 50 2.17 2.67 10.07
CA GLN A 50 2.51 1.81 11.20
C GLN A 50 1.39 0.82 11.60
N PRO A 51 0.11 1.21 11.71
CA PRO A 51 -0.96 0.27 12.05
C PRO A 51 -1.09 -0.87 11.03
N LEU A 52 -1.02 -0.55 9.73
CA LEU A 52 -1.08 -1.55 8.66
C LEU A 52 0.14 -2.48 8.70
N ILE A 53 1.33 -1.93 8.97
CA ILE A 53 2.56 -2.73 9.10
C ILE A 53 2.45 -3.70 10.27
N ASP A 54 1.91 -3.27 11.40
CA ASP A 54 1.77 -4.09 12.60
C ASP A 54 0.74 -5.21 12.39
N GLU A 55 -0.40 -4.93 11.74
CA GLU A 55 -1.38 -5.95 11.33
C GLU A 55 -0.77 -6.96 10.34
N LEU A 56 0.00 -6.52 9.35
CA LEU A 56 0.67 -7.41 8.40
C LEU A 56 1.70 -8.32 9.09
N LYS A 57 2.46 -7.80 10.07
CA LYS A 57 3.40 -8.60 10.88
C LYS A 57 2.67 -9.63 11.72
N GLU A 58 1.53 -9.27 12.32
CA GLU A 58 0.71 -10.19 13.09
C GLU A 58 0.14 -11.32 12.22
N LEU A 59 -0.43 -10.96 11.07
CA LEU A 59 -0.94 -11.92 10.08
C LEU A 59 0.15 -12.91 9.63
N TRP A 60 1.38 -12.45 9.45
CA TRP A 60 2.49 -13.32 9.06
C TRP A 60 3.00 -14.20 10.21
N SER A 61 3.13 -13.63 11.41
CA SER A 61 3.86 -14.27 12.53
C SER A 61 2.94 -15.11 13.41
N THR A 62 1.85 -14.50 13.88
CA THR A 62 0.89 -15.10 14.81
C THR A 62 -0.08 -16.03 14.08
N ARG A 63 -0.45 -15.67 12.84
CA ARG A 63 -1.53 -16.27 12.04
C ARG A 63 -2.89 -16.11 12.73
N ILE A 64 -3.88 -15.65 11.99
CA ILE A 64 -5.20 -15.34 12.55
C ILE A 64 -6.20 -16.46 12.20
N ASP A 65 -6.99 -16.89 13.18
CA ASP A 65 -8.08 -17.84 12.95
C ASP A 65 -9.16 -17.16 12.11
N THR A 66 -9.39 -17.64 10.89
CA THR A 66 -10.29 -17.03 9.92
C THR A 66 -11.25 -18.09 9.40
N TYR A 67 -12.53 -17.75 9.31
CA TYR A 67 -13.55 -18.65 8.79
C TYR A 67 -13.60 -18.59 7.26
N ASP A 68 -13.44 -19.73 6.61
CA ASP A 68 -13.67 -19.89 5.17
C ASP A 68 -15.15 -20.23 4.92
N VAL A 69 -15.87 -19.32 4.27
CA VAL A 69 -17.31 -19.49 3.96
C VAL A 69 -17.55 -20.58 2.92
N TYR A 70 -16.61 -20.80 2.00
CA TYR A 70 -16.72 -21.80 0.94
C TYR A 70 -16.52 -23.22 1.50
N LEU A 71 -15.47 -23.42 2.29
CA LEU A 71 -15.16 -24.70 2.92
C LEU A 71 -15.93 -24.95 4.22
N LYS A 72 -16.54 -23.90 4.79
CA LYS A 72 -17.27 -23.92 6.07
C LYS A 72 -16.42 -24.36 7.26
N GLU A 73 -15.14 -24.02 7.25
CA GLU A 73 -14.19 -24.38 8.29
C GLU A 73 -13.27 -23.20 8.64
N ASN A 74 -12.65 -23.25 9.82
CA ASN A 74 -11.62 -22.29 10.20
C ASN A 74 -10.26 -22.71 9.65
N PHE A 75 -9.51 -21.75 9.13
CA PHE A 75 -8.11 -21.91 8.75
C PHE A 75 -7.24 -20.86 9.44
N LYS A 76 -5.94 -21.15 9.53
CA LYS A 76 -4.95 -20.18 10.01
C LYS A 76 -4.51 -19.30 8.86
N MET A 77 -5.12 -18.12 8.74
CA MET A 77 -4.80 -17.16 7.70
C MET A 77 -3.40 -16.58 7.92
N LYS A 78 -2.67 -16.50 6.81
CA LYS A 78 -1.37 -15.84 6.73
C LYS A 78 -1.37 -14.92 5.52
N ALA A 79 -0.96 -13.67 5.72
CA ALA A 79 -0.82 -12.69 4.64
C ALA A 79 0.59 -12.12 4.64
N ALA A 80 1.07 -11.74 3.46
CA ALA A 80 2.33 -11.03 3.27
C ALA A 80 2.15 -9.97 2.18
N LEU A 81 2.77 -8.82 2.36
CA LEU A 81 2.86 -7.79 1.34
C LEU A 81 3.92 -8.21 0.30
N THR A 82 3.56 -8.24 -0.98
CA THR A 82 4.45 -8.66 -2.06
C THR A 82 5.14 -7.48 -2.74
N TRP A 83 4.38 -6.47 -3.16
CA TRP A 83 4.88 -5.23 -3.73
C TRP A 83 3.88 -4.09 -3.48
N THR A 84 4.36 -2.86 -3.59
CA THR A 84 3.53 -1.66 -3.56
C THR A 84 3.42 -1.05 -4.95
N VAL A 85 2.27 -0.46 -5.27
CA VAL A 85 2.06 0.28 -6.52
C VAL A 85 1.93 1.74 -6.15
N ASN A 86 2.92 2.53 -6.54
CA ASN A 86 3.03 3.93 -6.16
C ASN A 86 3.27 4.77 -7.40
N ASP A 87 2.82 6.02 -7.39
CA ASP A 87 3.34 7.01 -8.33
C ASP A 87 4.81 7.33 -7.99
N PHE A 88 5.45 8.11 -8.86
CA PHE A 88 6.88 8.39 -8.72
C PHE A 88 7.22 9.16 -7.44
N SER A 89 6.37 10.10 -7.01
CA SER A 89 6.55 10.86 -5.77
C SER A 89 6.40 9.99 -4.51
N ALA A 90 5.38 9.14 -4.45
CA ALA A 90 5.19 8.22 -3.34
C ALA A 90 6.30 7.17 -3.28
N TYR A 91 6.83 6.75 -4.43
CA TYR A 91 7.99 5.87 -4.50
C TYR A 91 9.20 6.46 -3.77
N SER A 92 9.55 7.75 -3.96
CA SER A 92 10.70 8.34 -3.24
C SER A 92 10.59 8.19 -1.73
N VAL A 93 9.39 8.41 -1.19
CA VAL A 93 9.21 8.38 0.26
C VAL A 93 9.18 6.96 0.80
N LEU A 94 8.47 6.05 0.13
CA LEU A 94 8.35 4.67 0.60
C LEU A 94 9.63 3.84 0.42
N SER A 95 10.42 4.13 -0.62
CA SER A 95 11.68 3.40 -0.90
C SER A 95 12.92 4.09 -0.34
N GLY A 96 12.81 5.36 0.07
CA GLY A 96 13.96 6.21 0.37
C GLY A 96 14.80 6.58 -0.86
N TRP A 97 14.31 6.29 -2.07
CA TRP A 97 15.01 6.58 -3.31
C TRP A 97 14.93 8.06 -3.68
N SER A 98 16.02 8.65 -4.15
CA SER A 98 15.97 10.01 -4.70
C SER A 98 15.23 9.99 -6.03
N THR A 99 14.14 10.74 -6.15
CA THR A 99 13.41 10.92 -7.43
C THR A 99 13.85 12.17 -8.20
N CYS A 100 14.91 12.84 -7.72
CA CYS A 100 15.52 14.00 -8.36
C CYS A 100 17.04 13.86 -8.48
N GLY A 101 17.64 14.64 -9.40
CA GLY A 101 19.08 14.64 -9.66
C GLY A 101 19.59 13.42 -10.45
N ALA A 102 20.90 13.18 -10.39
CA ALA A 102 21.58 12.16 -11.19
C ALA A 102 21.15 10.70 -10.90
N LEU A 103 20.52 10.45 -9.75
CA LEU A 103 20.04 9.13 -9.34
C LEU A 103 18.50 9.01 -9.36
N ALA A 104 17.80 9.96 -10.01
CA ALA A 104 16.34 10.01 -10.04
C ALA A 104 15.70 8.69 -10.50
N CYS A 105 16.27 8.05 -11.54
CA CYS A 105 15.72 6.82 -12.10
C CYS A 105 16.36 5.59 -11.43
N PRO A 106 15.59 4.76 -10.71
CA PRO A 106 16.11 3.55 -10.08
C PRO A 106 16.56 2.50 -11.11
N CYS A 107 16.05 2.55 -12.34
CA CYS A 107 16.45 1.62 -13.40
C CYS A 107 17.74 2.06 -14.11
N CYS A 108 17.95 3.37 -14.28
CA CYS A 108 19.04 3.90 -15.08
C CYS A 108 20.23 4.38 -14.23
N MET A 109 20.02 4.67 -12.94
CA MET A 109 21.06 5.12 -12.01
C MET A 109 21.83 6.33 -12.57
N GLU A 110 23.16 6.35 -12.43
CA GLU A 110 24.07 7.37 -12.95
C GLU A 110 24.12 7.42 -14.49
N ILE A 111 23.54 6.45 -15.19
CA ILE A 111 23.51 6.39 -16.66
C ILE A 111 22.38 7.27 -17.23
N THR A 112 21.61 7.95 -16.36
CA THR A 112 20.63 8.94 -16.81
C THR A 112 21.32 10.14 -17.44
N LYS A 113 20.88 10.52 -18.64
CA LYS A 113 21.10 11.88 -19.19
C LYS A 113 20.09 12.85 -18.56
N ALA A 114 19.96 12.83 -17.24
CA ALA A 114 19.17 13.83 -16.55
C ALA A 114 19.98 15.14 -16.61
N PHE A 115 19.47 16.06 -17.43
CA PHE A 115 19.99 17.37 -17.85
C PHE A 115 21.22 17.92 -17.11
#